data_AF-A0A383W6S9-F1
#
_entry.id   AF-A0A383W6S9-F1
#
_cell.length_a   1.000
_cell.length_b   1.000
_cell.length_c   1.000
_cell.angle_alpha   90.00
_cell.angle_beta   90.00
_cell.angle_gamma   90.00
#
_symmetry.space_group_name_H-M   'P 1'
#
loop_
_entity.id
_entity.type
_entity.pdbx_description
1 polymer ?
#
loop_
_entity_poly.entity_id
_entity_poly.type
_entity_poly.pdbx_seq_one_letter_code
_entity_poly.pdbx_strand_id
1 'polypeptide(L)'
;VALLRNYTNGLTALVGSLKAALSVKAERHTQARAGGWLPPQAGLPSSPVAASCALVPDEEDTGGALSSIEADMELMLQELDLASAARDLPAAVSWLRVAEGVGALLDRDAPSLVMEVPDFPGWRHSYDAAVGLRKQRLVAALQRQLSDANASPPEIRASTAALADLVGEAGALGAMLGCYSAKVGRSQALLLKQHAAGSDPDSLEFAGGLLQRTLLEVAAAADDLVALFGVAQREPASLFTVWAARQARGAASILLRHVLTAAAAASTGLHATVQVVSMALVQCSMLEASHAISLGATLMTELWGCVDGGLRRHLKRFSEELRMAATEEVNSLVAAALAAGGTSAVQVPSQLVACSSLVREVGLLAEVLAPLAGVAPKLGATFRAALTAMFCAASQASSPEAAPGLAPLLPGLMEVLAGLIEDGLPAAAAPLAAAAGPVVDVRAMDRALQALYREASSGSRSGRGKEGGKAAAPTAAAAAAGPDAGKGAAAGAKEAGS
;
A
#
# COMPACT_ATOMS: atom_id res chain seq x y z
N VAL A 1 -19.74 -57.32 -23.17
CA VAL A 1 -19.71 -57.04 -24.65
C VAL A 1 -20.66 -55.94 -25.14
N ALA A 2 -21.99 -56.10 -25.10
CA ALA A 2 -22.92 -55.07 -25.60
C ALA A 2 -22.77 -53.72 -24.87
N LEU A 3 -22.41 -53.77 -23.59
CA LEU A 3 -22.13 -52.61 -22.75
C LEU A 3 -20.82 -51.90 -23.17
N LEU A 4 -19.73 -52.66 -23.38
CA LEU A 4 -18.48 -52.17 -23.97
C LEU A 4 -18.68 -51.57 -25.37
N ARG A 5 -19.60 -52.12 -26.16
CA ARG A 5 -19.92 -51.65 -27.52
C ARG A 5 -20.71 -50.34 -27.52
N ASN A 6 -21.61 -50.15 -26.56
CA ASN A 6 -22.26 -48.85 -26.33
C ASN A 6 -21.25 -47.82 -25.80
N TYR A 7 -20.25 -48.26 -25.05
CA TYR A 7 -19.13 -47.43 -24.62
C TYR A 7 -18.26 -46.95 -25.77
N THR A 8 -17.77 -47.86 -26.62
CA THR A 8 -16.97 -47.48 -27.80
C THR A 8 -17.73 -46.53 -28.71
N ASN A 9 -18.99 -46.84 -29.02
CA ASN A 9 -19.82 -45.97 -29.86
C ASN A 9 -20.07 -44.61 -29.19
N GLY A 10 -20.28 -44.56 -27.88
CA GLY A 10 -20.46 -43.32 -27.13
C GLY A 10 -19.17 -42.48 -27.05
N LEU A 11 -18.02 -43.13 -26.82
CA LEU A 11 -16.73 -42.48 -26.65
C LEU A 11 -16.17 -42.00 -27.99
N THR A 12 -16.29 -42.79 -29.06
CA THR A 12 -15.97 -42.36 -30.43
C THR A 12 -16.89 -41.23 -30.90
N ALA A 13 -18.19 -41.28 -30.60
CA ALA A 13 -19.10 -40.18 -30.90
C ALA A 13 -18.75 -38.92 -30.10
N LEU A 14 -18.36 -39.07 -28.83
CA LEU A 14 -17.96 -37.94 -27.97
C LEU A 14 -16.64 -37.32 -28.45
N VAL A 15 -15.61 -38.14 -28.71
CA VAL A 15 -14.33 -37.71 -29.28
C VAL A 15 -14.54 -37.06 -30.65
N GLY A 16 -15.38 -37.64 -31.50
CA GLY A 16 -15.76 -37.08 -32.80
C GLY A 16 -16.47 -35.73 -32.66
N SER A 17 -17.40 -35.60 -31.70
CA SER A 17 -18.11 -34.35 -31.43
C SER A 17 -17.19 -33.25 -30.89
N LEU A 18 -16.23 -33.61 -30.03
CA LEU A 18 -15.23 -32.70 -29.49
C LEU A 18 -14.25 -32.26 -30.57
N LYS A 19 -13.77 -33.19 -31.40
CA LYS A 19 -12.92 -32.85 -32.56
C LYS A 19 -13.64 -31.91 -33.51
N ALA A 20 -14.91 -32.17 -33.82
CA ALA A 20 -15.72 -31.28 -34.65
C ALA A 20 -15.96 -29.92 -33.98
N ALA A 21 -16.23 -29.87 -32.68
CA ALA A 21 -16.44 -28.62 -31.95
C ALA A 21 -15.14 -27.79 -31.86
N LEU A 22 -14.01 -28.44 -31.65
CA LEU A 22 -12.69 -27.80 -31.60
C LEU A 22 -12.22 -27.36 -32.99
N SER A 23 -12.48 -28.14 -34.06
CA SER A 23 -12.15 -27.75 -35.44
C SER A 23 -12.94 -26.52 -35.88
N VAL A 24 -14.25 -26.48 -35.59
CA VAL A 24 -15.10 -25.30 -35.86
C VAL A 24 -14.62 -24.08 -35.07
N LYS A 25 -14.14 -24.27 -33.83
CA LYS A 25 -13.60 -23.18 -33.03
C LYS A 25 -12.24 -22.70 -33.54
N ALA A 26 -11.38 -23.61 -34.02
CA ALA A 26 -10.12 -23.30 -34.65
C ALA A 26 -10.34 -22.52 -35.96
N GLU A 27 -11.29 -22.93 -36.80
CA GLU A 27 -11.72 -22.22 -38.02
C GLU A 27 -12.28 -20.83 -37.72
N ARG A 28 -13.05 -20.67 -36.64
CA ARG A 28 -13.54 -19.36 -36.20
C ARG A 28 -12.44 -18.46 -35.66
N HIS A 29 -11.44 -19.00 -34.97
CA HIS A 29 -10.29 -18.22 -34.51
C HIS A 29 -9.34 -17.84 -35.65
N THR A 30 -9.17 -18.70 -36.67
CA THR A 30 -8.42 -18.35 -37.88
C THR A 30 -9.19 -17.35 -38.75
N GLN A 31 -10.52 -17.46 -38.88
CA GLN A 31 -11.36 -16.43 -39.54
C GLN A 31 -11.36 -15.10 -38.77
N ALA A 32 -11.44 -15.12 -37.44
CA ALA A 32 -11.39 -13.91 -36.61
C ALA A 32 -10.02 -13.21 -36.67
N ARG A 33 -8.93 -13.96 -36.90
CA ARG A 33 -7.59 -13.41 -37.16
C ARG A 33 -7.39 -12.97 -38.62
N ALA A 34 -8.11 -13.54 -39.58
CA ALA A 34 -7.97 -13.26 -41.01
C ALA A 34 -8.79 -12.04 -41.51
N GLY A 35 -9.73 -11.50 -40.70
CA GLY A 35 -10.21 -10.13 -40.83
C GLY A 35 -11.55 -9.94 -41.55
N GLY A 36 -12.05 -8.70 -41.48
CA GLY A 36 -13.02 -8.12 -42.41
C GLY A 36 -14.45 -8.67 -42.29
N TRP A 37 -15.34 -7.86 -41.73
CA TRP A 37 -16.80 -8.00 -41.86
C TRP A 37 -17.20 -8.28 -43.31
N LEU A 38 -17.79 -9.45 -43.58
CA LEU A 38 -18.65 -9.70 -44.74
C LEU A 38 -19.93 -10.40 -44.26
N PRO A 39 -21.11 -10.04 -44.82
CA PRO A 39 -22.40 -10.47 -44.28
C PRO A 39 -22.75 -11.91 -44.71
N PRO A 40 -23.70 -12.55 -44.00
CA PRO A 40 -24.01 -13.97 -44.17
C PRO A 40 -24.92 -14.20 -45.40
N GLN A 41 -24.58 -15.17 -46.23
CA GLN A 41 -25.55 -15.80 -47.13
C GLN A 41 -26.17 -17.01 -46.46
N ALA A 42 -27.50 -17.03 -46.49
CA ALA A 42 -28.36 -18.09 -46.01
C ALA A 42 -28.43 -19.26 -47.01
N GLY A 43 -28.42 -20.49 -46.48
CA GLY A 43 -28.68 -21.72 -47.23
C GLY A 43 -28.75 -22.94 -46.31
N LEU A 44 -29.96 -23.29 -45.88
CA LEU A 44 -30.33 -24.56 -45.23
C LEU A 44 -30.57 -25.67 -46.30
N PRO A 45 -30.96 -26.91 -45.95
CA PRO A 45 -30.07 -27.98 -45.50
C PRO A 45 -30.26 -29.26 -46.35
N SER A 46 -29.31 -30.19 -46.31
CA SER A 46 -29.59 -31.56 -46.77
C SER A 46 -28.84 -32.59 -45.94
N SER A 47 -29.58 -33.22 -45.04
CA SER A 47 -29.34 -34.61 -44.63
C SER A 47 -29.50 -35.52 -45.85
N PRO A 48 -28.80 -36.66 -45.88
CA PRO A 48 -29.59 -37.89 -45.88
C PRO A 48 -29.13 -38.90 -44.83
N VAL A 49 -30.16 -39.60 -44.35
CA VAL A 49 -30.15 -40.84 -43.57
C VAL A 49 -29.79 -42.03 -44.47
N ALA A 50 -29.20 -43.04 -43.83
CA ALA A 50 -29.04 -44.44 -44.23
C ALA A 50 -27.85 -44.79 -45.16
N ALA A 51 -26.85 -45.46 -44.59
CA ALA A 51 -26.80 -46.92 -44.58
C ALA A 51 -25.54 -47.36 -43.80
N SER A 52 -25.73 -48.06 -42.67
CA SER A 52 -24.63 -48.88 -42.14
C SER A 52 -25.21 -50.23 -41.72
N CYS A 53 -24.62 -51.25 -42.31
CA CYS A 53 -25.04 -52.63 -42.32
C CYS A 53 -25.15 -53.22 -40.92
N ALA A 54 -26.29 -53.84 -40.64
CA ALA A 54 -26.42 -54.84 -39.59
C ALA A 54 -25.67 -56.12 -40.05
N LEU A 55 -24.37 -56.16 -39.77
CA LEU A 55 -23.60 -57.40 -39.70
C LEU A 55 -23.56 -57.81 -38.22
N VAL A 56 -24.19 -58.94 -37.92
CA VAL A 56 -24.04 -59.65 -36.64
C VAL A 56 -22.58 -60.13 -36.59
N PRO A 57 -21.74 -59.65 -35.67
CA PRO A 57 -20.39 -60.19 -35.50
C PRO A 57 -20.43 -61.35 -34.50
N ASP A 58 -19.56 -62.32 -34.75
CA ASP A 58 -19.26 -63.43 -33.85
C ASP A 58 -18.87 -62.95 -32.45
N GLU A 59 -19.25 -63.73 -31.43
CA GLU A 59 -19.07 -63.42 -30.00
C GLU A 59 -17.59 -63.43 -29.53
N GLU A 60 -16.61 -63.70 -30.40
CA GLU A 60 -15.19 -63.87 -30.03
C GLU A 60 -14.35 -62.57 -30.03
N ASP A 61 -14.87 -61.42 -30.47
CA ASP A 61 -14.06 -60.20 -30.71
C ASP A 61 -14.04 -59.19 -29.53
N THR A 62 -14.13 -59.66 -28.30
CA THR A 62 -14.09 -58.81 -27.09
C THR A 62 -12.74 -58.13 -26.88
N GLY A 63 -11.64 -58.78 -27.28
CA GLY A 63 -10.29 -58.21 -27.24
C GLY A 63 -10.11 -57.02 -28.20
N GLY A 64 -10.76 -57.04 -29.36
CA GLY A 64 -10.70 -55.94 -30.33
C GLY A 64 -11.39 -54.66 -29.83
N ALA A 65 -12.51 -54.81 -29.11
CA ALA A 65 -13.23 -53.66 -28.56
C ALA A 65 -12.44 -52.96 -27.43
N LEU A 66 -11.81 -53.72 -26.54
CA LEU A 66 -11.00 -53.17 -25.45
C LEU A 66 -9.78 -52.41 -25.95
N SER A 67 -9.02 -53.01 -26.87
CA SER A 67 -7.87 -52.35 -27.51
C SER A 67 -8.27 -51.07 -28.26
N SER A 68 -9.46 -51.01 -28.85
CA SER A 68 -9.99 -49.77 -29.44
C SER A 68 -10.28 -48.69 -28.39
N ILE A 69 -10.86 -49.05 -27.23
CA ILE A 69 -11.12 -48.10 -26.13
C ILE A 69 -9.80 -47.55 -25.58
N GLU A 70 -8.83 -48.43 -25.36
CA GLU A 70 -7.50 -48.05 -24.89
C GLU A 70 -6.83 -47.07 -25.87
N ALA A 71 -6.87 -47.37 -27.18
CA ALA A 71 -6.33 -46.49 -28.21
C ALA A 71 -7.04 -45.11 -28.23
N ASP A 72 -8.36 -45.07 -28.08
CA ASP A 72 -9.11 -43.81 -28.03
C ASP A 72 -8.79 -42.98 -26.77
N MET A 73 -8.61 -43.65 -25.62
CA MET A 73 -8.20 -43.01 -24.37
C MET A 73 -6.77 -42.48 -24.45
N GLU A 74 -5.84 -43.24 -25.04
CA GLU A 74 -4.48 -42.77 -25.29
C GLU A 74 -4.46 -41.57 -26.24
N LEU A 75 -5.24 -41.62 -27.32
CA LEU A 75 -5.36 -40.52 -28.27
C LEU A 75 -5.88 -39.25 -27.57
N MET A 76 -6.91 -39.37 -26.73
CA MET A 76 -7.43 -38.25 -25.94
C MET A 76 -6.35 -37.65 -25.02
N LEU A 77 -5.58 -38.49 -24.33
CA LEU A 77 -4.49 -38.04 -23.47
C LEU A 77 -3.36 -37.37 -24.26
N GLN A 78 -3.10 -37.82 -25.49
CA GLN A 78 -2.17 -37.15 -26.42
C GLN A 78 -2.70 -35.79 -26.89
N GLU A 79 -3.99 -35.68 -27.21
CA GLU A 79 -4.62 -34.39 -27.59
C GLU A 79 -4.57 -33.39 -26.42
N LEU A 80 -4.72 -33.86 -25.18
CA LEU A 80 -4.52 -33.05 -23.97
C LEU A 80 -3.07 -32.54 -23.88
N ASP A 81 -2.08 -33.41 -24.08
CA ASP A 81 -0.66 -33.04 -24.07
C ASP A 81 -0.34 -32.03 -25.20
N LEU A 82 -0.88 -32.25 -26.39
CA LEU A 82 -0.73 -31.35 -27.55
C LEU A 82 -1.36 -29.98 -27.28
N ALA A 83 -2.58 -29.93 -26.75
CA ALA A 83 -3.24 -28.68 -26.39
C ALA A 83 -2.46 -27.92 -25.30
N SER A 84 -1.97 -28.63 -24.29
CA SER A 84 -1.11 -28.05 -23.24
C SER A 84 0.21 -27.52 -23.82
N ALA A 85 0.83 -28.22 -24.76
CA ALA A 85 2.07 -27.80 -25.40
C ALA A 85 1.86 -26.56 -26.32
N ALA A 86 0.72 -26.51 -27.02
CA ALA A 86 0.30 -25.39 -27.86
C ALA A 86 -0.14 -24.15 -27.06
N ARG A 87 -0.23 -24.26 -25.72
CA ARG A 87 -0.80 -23.24 -24.82
C ARG A 87 -2.26 -22.90 -25.12
N ASP A 88 -3.02 -23.82 -25.73
CA ASP A 88 -4.47 -23.72 -25.85
C ASP A 88 -5.11 -24.23 -24.55
N LEU A 89 -5.02 -23.42 -23.49
CA LEU A 89 -5.49 -23.78 -22.15
C LEU A 89 -6.99 -24.12 -22.12
N PRO A 90 -7.90 -23.40 -22.80
CA PRO A 90 -9.30 -23.81 -22.86
C PRO A 90 -9.50 -25.20 -23.46
N ALA A 91 -8.77 -25.54 -24.53
CA ALA A 91 -8.84 -26.87 -25.12
C ALA A 91 -8.28 -27.93 -24.15
N ALA A 92 -7.13 -27.67 -23.52
CA ALA A 92 -6.53 -28.59 -22.54
C ALA A 92 -7.46 -28.87 -21.36
N VAL A 93 -8.11 -27.85 -20.78
CA VAL A 93 -9.11 -28.05 -19.70
C VAL A 93 -10.30 -28.87 -20.19
N SER A 94 -10.77 -28.63 -21.42
CA SER A 94 -11.88 -29.41 -21.98
C SER A 94 -11.52 -30.89 -22.15
N TRP A 95 -10.32 -31.20 -22.66
CA TRP A 95 -9.83 -32.57 -22.77
C TRP A 95 -9.64 -33.24 -21.41
N LEU A 96 -9.14 -32.51 -20.42
CA LEU A 96 -8.99 -33.03 -19.07
C LEU A 96 -10.35 -33.39 -18.44
N ARG A 97 -11.37 -32.54 -18.61
CA ARG A 97 -12.73 -32.84 -18.14
C ARG A 97 -13.32 -34.07 -18.81
N VAL A 98 -13.02 -34.27 -20.09
CA VAL A 98 -13.45 -35.45 -20.83
C VAL A 98 -12.76 -36.69 -20.27
N ALA A 99 -11.46 -36.61 -20.00
CA ALA A 99 -10.72 -37.71 -19.37
C ALA A 99 -11.24 -38.02 -17.95
N GLU A 100 -11.46 -37.02 -17.10
CA GLU A 100 -12.07 -37.19 -15.78
C GLU A 100 -13.49 -37.78 -15.88
N GLY A 101 -14.28 -37.38 -16.89
CA GLY A 101 -15.59 -37.92 -17.18
C GLY A 101 -15.56 -39.39 -17.61
N VAL A 102 -14.57 -39.79 -18.42
CA VAL A 102 -14.33 -41.21 -18.75
C VAL A 102 -13.95 -42.00 -17.49
N GLY A 103 -13.10 -41.44 -16.61
CA GLY A 103 -12.80 -42.05 -15.31
C GLY A 103 -14.06 -42.32 -14.47
N ALA A 104 -14.94 -41.32 -14.34
CA ALA A 104 -16.19 -41.47 -13.59
C ALA A 104 -17.16 -42.50 -14.21
N LEU A 105 -17.16 -42.58 -15.54
CA LEU A 105 -17.90 -43.60 -16.29
C LEU A 105 -17.35 -45.01 -16.02
N LEU A 106 -16.03 -45.17 -16.03
CA LEU A 106 -15.35 -46.42 -15.67
C LEU A 106 -15.60 -46.81 -14.20
N ASP A 107 -15.70 -45.85 -13.28
CA ASP A 107 -16.07 -46.10 -11.88
C ASP A 107 -17.49 -46.65 -11.74
N ARG A 108 -18.44 -46.05 -12.45
CA ARG A 108 -19.83 -46.49 -12.43
C ARG A 108 -19.98 -47.94 -12.87
N ASP A 109 -19.22 -48.32 -13.90
CA ASP A 109 -19.34 -49.64 -14.55
C ASP A 109 -18.25 -50.63 -14.10
N ALA A 110 -17.45 -50.26 -13.10
CA ALA A 110 -16.39 -51.08 -12.53
C ALA A 110 -16.82 -52.50 -12.14
N PRO A 111 -18.00 -52.75 -11.53
CA PRO A 111 -18.42 -54.12 -11.16
C PRO A 111 -18.55 -55.06 -12.36
N SER A 112 -18.98 -54.52 -13.52
CA SER A 112 -19.10 -55.30 -14.75
C SER A 112 -17.74 -55.46 -15.44
N LEU A 113 -16.93 -54.39 -15.46
CA LEU A 113 -15.63 -54.39 -16.13
C LEU A 113 -14.60 -55.28 -15.42
N VAL A 114 -14.64 -55.41 -14.09
CA VAL A 114 -13.78 -56.34 -13.32
C VAL A 114 -13.99 -57.80 -13.71
N MET A 115 -15.20 -58.16 -14.15
CA MET A 115 -15.52 -59.52 -14.59
C MET A 115 -15.17 -59.76 -16.07
N GLU A 116 -15.24 -58.73 -16.91
CA GLU A 116 -15.04 -58.84 -18.37
C GLU A 116 -13.59 -58.57 -18.81
N VAL A 117 -12.83 -57.75 -18.07
CA VAL A 117 -11.52 -57.24 -18.50
C VAL A 117 -10.41 -57.77 -17.58
N PRO A 118 -9.43 -58.53 -18.12
CA PRO A 118 -8.28 -58.99 -17.36
C PRO A 118 -7.49 -57.79 -16.79
N ASP A 119 -7.20 -57.81 -15.50
CA ASP A 119 -6.46 -56.75 -14.79
C ASP A 119 -7.06 -55.32 -14.95
N PHE A 120 -8.39 -55.21 -15.05
CA PHE A 120 -9.08 -53.92 -15.00
C PHE A 120 -8.61 -53.00 -13.86
N PRO A 121 -8.39 -53.48 -12.61
CA PRO A 121 -7.90 -52.62 -11.55
C PRO A 121 -6.52 -52.03 -11.86
N GLY A 122 -5.56 -52.83 -12.36
CA GLY A 122 -4.23 -52.34 -12.72
C GLY A 122 -4.27 -51.31 -13.84
N TRP A 123 -5.01 -51.61 -14.91
CA TRP A 123 -5.24 -50.68 -16.01
C TRP A 123 -5.88 -49.37 -15.54
N ARG A 124 -6.91 -49.45 -14.69
CA ARG A 124 -7.60 -48.27 -14.16
C ARG A 124 -6.67 -47.38 -13.33
N HIS A 125 -5.86 -47.97 -12.46
CA HIS A 125 -4.86 -47.21 -11.68
C HIS A 125 -3.85 -46.52 -12.61
N SER A 126 -3.42 -47.18 -13.68
CA SER A 126 -2.53 -46.59 -14.68
C SER A 126 -3.18 -45.39 -15.38
N TYR A 127 -4.46 -45.49 -15.76
CA TYR A 127 -5.21 -44.40 -16.36
C TYR A 127 -5.37 -43.21 -15.41
N ASP A 128 -5.80 -43.45 -14.17
CA ASP A 128 -5.98 -42.38 -13.18
C ASP A 128 -4.64 -41.69 -12.85
N ALA A 129 -3.55 -42.46 -12.77
CA ALA A 129 -2.21 -41.90 -12.60
C ALA A 129 -1.80 -41.03 -13.81
N ALA A 130 -2.12 -41.48 -15.03
CA ALA A 130 -1.82 -40.74 -16.26
C ALA A 130 -2.64 -39.43 -16.37
N VAL A 131 -3.91 -39.44 -15.98
CA VAL A 131 -4.77 -38.25 -15.89
C VAL A 131 -4.27 -37.31 -14.80
N GLY A 132 -3.98 -37.84 -13.61
CA GLY A 132 -3.46 -37.07 -12.48
C GLY A 132 -2.14 -36.36 -12.81
N LEU A 133 -1.21 -37.05 -13.47
CA LEU A 133 0.06 -36.45 -13.92
C LEU A 133 -0.16 -35.31 -14.92
N ARG A 134 -1.08 -35.47 -15.88
CA ARG A 134 -1.39 -34.42 -16.87
C ARG A 134 -2.10 -33.23 -16.25
N LYS A 135 -3.01 -33.46 -15.30
CA LYS A 135 -3.61 -32.40 -14.48
C LYS A 135 -2.53 -31.59 -13.76
N GLN A 136 -1.57 -32.23 -13.11
CA GLN A 136 -0.45 -31.55 -12.46
C GLN A 136 0.40 -30.74 -13.44
N ARG A 137 0.69 -31.29 -14.64
CA ARG A 137 1.42 -30.57 -15.69
C ARG A 137 0.66 -29.35 -16.19
N LEU A 138 -0.64 -29.47 -16.40
CA LEU A 138 -1.50 -28.37 -16.82
C LEU A 138 -1.56 -27.28 -15.75
N VAL A 139 -1.71 -27.64 -14.48
CA VAL A 139 -1.65 -26.71 -13.35
C VAL A 139 -0.31 -25.96 -13.33
N ALA A 140 0.81 -26.67 -13.49
CA ALA A 140 2.13 -26.05 -13.55
C ALA A 140 2.28 -25.12 -14.77
N ALA A 141 1.71 -25.47 -15.92
CA ALA A 141 1.71 -24.63 -17.12
C ALA A 141 0.88 -23.33 -16.91
N LEU A 142 -0.31 -23.45 -16.31
CA LEU A 142 -1.17 -22.32 -15.95
C LEU A 142 -0.48 -21.38 -14.97
N GLN A 143 0.14 -21.92 -13.91
CA GLN A 143 0.91 -21.13 -12.95
C GLN A 143 2.11 -20.43 -13.59
N ARG A 144 2.82 -21.08 -14.51
CA ARG A 144 3.91 -20.45 -15.28
C ARG A 144 3.39 -19.32 -16.17
N GLN A 145 2.24 -19.50 -16.81
CA GLN A 145 1.62 -18.44 -17.61
C GLN A 145 1.23 -17.24 -16.74
N LEU A 146 0.63 -17.47 -15.57
CA LEU A 146 0.34 -16.41 -14.60
C LEU A 146 1.60 -15.78 -14.00
N SER A 147 2.73 -16.47 -13.97
CA SER A 147 3.99 -15.86 -13.51
C SER A 147 4.58 -14.85 -14.50
N ASP A 148 4.08 -14.78 -15.74
CA ASP A 148 4.52 -13.78 -16.72
C ASP A 148 3.88 -12.41 -16.44
N ALA A 149 4.74 -11.43 -16.11
CA ALA A 149 4.31 -10.05 -15.88
C ALA A 149 3.75 -9.35 -17.14
N ASN A 150 3.89 -9.93 -18.34
CA ASN A 150 3.29 -9.39 -19.57
C ASN A 150 1.88 -9.91 -19.84
N ALA A 151 1.34 -10.82 -19.02
CA ALA A 151 0.03 -11.39 -19.26
C ALA A 151 -1.03 -10.31 -19.37
N SER A 152 -1.84 -10.38 -20.43
CA SER A 152 -2.95 -9.47 -20.65
C SER A 152 -4.11 -9.79 -19.69
N PRO A 153 -4.97 -8.82 -19.33
CA PRO A 153 -6.13 -9.08 -18.47
C PRO A 153 -7.01 -10.27 -18.89
N PRO A 154 -7.37 -10.47 -20.19
CA PRO A 154 -8.16 -11.64 -20.57
C PRO A 154 -7.40 -12.97 -20.38
N GLU A 155 -6.07 -12.99 -20.58
CA GLU A 155 -5.25 -14.19 -20.34
C GLU A 155 -5.15 -14.52 -18.85
N ILE A 156 -5.02 -13.50 -17.99
CA ILE A 156 -5.03 -13.65 -16.53
C ILE A 156 -6.36 -14.27 -16.12
N ARG A 157 -7.50 -13.67 -16.53
CA ARG A 157 -8.84 -14.20 -16.20
C ARG A 157 -9.05 -15.63 -16.67
N ALA A 158 -8.71 -15.93 -17.93
CA ALA A 158 -8.87 -17.27 -18.48
C ALA A 158 -8.01 -18.31 -17.74
N SER A 159 -6.76 -17.96 -17.43
CA SER A 159 -5.84 -18.87 -16.73
C SER A 159 -6.25 -19.07 -15.26
N THR A 160 -6.71 -18.02 -14.59
CA THR A 160 -7.18 -18.10 -13.21
C THR A 160 -8.49 -18.88 -13.10
N ALA A 161 -9.45 -18.70 -14.01
CA ALA A 161 -10.68 -19.50 -14.05
C ALA A 161 -10.36 -20.99 -14.23
N ALA A 162 -9.49 -21.32 -15.20
CA ALA A 162 -9.02 -22.68 -15.41
C ALA A 162 -8.32 -23.26 -14.18
N LEU A 163 -7.51 -22.46 -13.48
CA LEU A 163 -6.82 -22.90 -12.27
C LEU A 163 -7.78 -23.09 -11.08
N ALA A 164 -8.82 -22.26 -10.98
CA ALA A 164 -9.85 -22.37 -9.94
C ALA A 164 -10.61 -23.69 -10.08
N ASP A 165 -10.94 -24.08 -11.32
CA ASP A 165 -11.59 -25.36 -11.62
C ASP A 165 -10.71 -26.58 -11.26
N LEU A 166 -9.38 -26.46 -11.37
CA LEU A 166 -8.45 -27.59 -11.19
C LEU A 166 -7.92 -27.76 -9.77
N VAL A 167 -7.69 -26.65 -9.05
CA VAL A 167 -6.99 -26.61 -7.75
C VAL A 167 -7.85 -25.96 -6.65
N GLY A 168 -8.93 -25.29 -7.03
CA GLY A 168 -9.78 -24.51 -6.13
C GLY A 168 -9.51 -23.01 -6.18
N GLU A 169 -10.48 -22.23 -5.72
CA GLU A 169 -10.51 -20.77 -5.83
C GLU A 169 -9.35 -20.09 -5.10
N ALA A 170 -9.01 -20.52 -3.87
CA ALA A 170 -7.94 -19.91 -3.08
C ALA A 170 -6.56 -20.04 -3.74
N GLY A 171 -6.26 -21.22 -4.30
CA GLY A 171 -5.01 -21.47 -5.02
C GLY A 171 -4.92 -20.66 -6.32
N ALA A 172 -6.04 -20.54 -7.03
CA ALA A 172 -6.12 -19.74 -8.24
C ALA A 172 -5.96 -18.24 -7.97
N LEU A 173 -6.63 -17.73 -6.93
CA LEU A 173 -6.48 -16.36 -6.49
C LEU A 173 -5.03 -16.04 -6.09
N GLY A 174 -4.38 -16.93 -5.33
CA GLY A 174 -2.97 -16.77 -4.96
C GLY A 174 -2.06 -16.61 -6.18
N ALA A 175 -2.27 -17.42 -7.22
CA ALA A 175 -1.51 -17.32 -8.47
C ALA A 175 -1.80 -16.01 -9.24
N MET A 176 -3.07 -15.59 -9.29
CA MET A 176 -3.47 -14.31 -9.89
C MET A 176 -2.81 -13.12 -9.21
N LEU A 177 -2.88 -13.06 -7.87
CA LEU A 177 -2.23 -12.00 -7.09
C LEU A 177 -0.69 -12.06 -7.20
N GLY A 178 -0.13 -13.25 -7.42
CA GLY A 178 1.27 -13.44 -7.79
C GLY A 178 1.63 -12.75 -9.11
N CYS A 179 0.79 -12.90 -10.14
CA CYS A 179 0.93 -12.21 -11.43
C CYS A 179 0.97 -10.69 -11.26
N TYR A 180 -0.01 -10.13 -10.56
CA TYR A 180 -0.07 -8.69 -10.29
C TYR A 180 1.10 -8.20 -9.45
N SER A 181 1.59 -8.99 -8.50
CA SER A 181 2.81 -8.66 -7.75
C SER A 181 4.03 -8.56 -8.67
N ALA A 182 4.16 -9.46 -9.65
CA ALA A 182 5.23 -9.42 -10.64
C ALA A 182 5.11 -8.20 -11.58
N LYS A 183 3.89 -7.85 -11.99
CA LYS A 183 3.59 -6.61 -12.75
C LYS A 183 4.00 -5.36 -11.99
N VAL A 184 3.54 -5.24 -10.74
CA VAL A 184 3.91 -4.14 -9.84
C VAL A 184 5.44 -4.09 -9.71
N GLY A 185 6.10 -5.19 -9.34
CA GLY A 185 7.55 -5.24 -9.18
C GLY A 185 8.33 -4.81 -10.42
N ARG A 186 7.90 -5.24 -11.62
CA ARG A 186 8.50 -4.79 -12.88
C ARG A 186 8.30 -3.30 -13.13
N SER A 187 7.09 -2.79 -12.92
CA SER A 187 6.78 -1.37 -13.12
C SER A 187 7.60 -0.48 -12.17
N GLN A 188 7.77 -0.91 -10.92
CA GLN A 188 8.59 -0.24 -9.91
C GLN A 188 10.07 -0.29 -10.28
N ALA A 189 10.58 -1.44 -10.74
CA ALA A 189 11.96 -1.57 -11.18
C ALA A 189 12.28 -0.68 -12.40
N LEU A 190 11.33 -0.52 -13.34
CA LEU A 190 11.48 0.39 -14.47
C LEU A 190 11.54 1.86 -14.02
N LEU A 191 10.64 2.28 -13.12
CA LEU A 191 10.66 3.63 -12.56
C LEU A 191 11.95 3.91 -11.79
N LEU A 192 12.43 2.95 -11.00
CA LEU A 192 13.68 3.09 -10.25
C LEU A 192 14.88 3.28 -11.18
N LYS A 193 14.92 2.56 -12.30
CA LYS A 193 15.98 2.75 -13.32
C LYS A 193 15.91 4.15 -13.95
N GLN A 194 14.70 4.64 -14.23
CA GLN A 194 14.50 5.99 -14.77
C GLN A 194 14.92 7.07 -13.77
N HIS A 195 14.52 6.93 -12.52
CA HIS A 195 14.89 7.85 -11.45
C HIS A 195 16.41 7.89 -11.22
N ALA A 196 17.07 6.72 -11.22
CA ALA A 196 18.53 6.63 -11.09
C ALA A 196 19.29 7.29 -12.25
N ALA A 197 18.66 7.49 -13.42
CA ALA A 197 19.26 8.19 -14.55
C ALA A 197 19.25 9.74 -14.38
N GLY A 198 18.70 10.26 -13.28
CA GLY A 198 18.78 11.68 -12.93
C GLY A 198 17.78 12.58 -13.65
N SER A 199 16.68 12.03 -14.18
CA SER A 199 15.67 12.80 -14.94
C SER A 199 14.70 13.60 -14.06
N ASP A 200 14.71 13.43 -12.74
CA ASP A 200 13.71 13.99 -11.82
C ASP A 200 14.40 14.63 -10.61
N PRO A 201 14.65 15.97 -10.62
CA PRO A 201 15.39 16.66 -9.57
C PRO A 201 14.61 16.76 -8.25
N ASP A 202 13.27 16.75 -8.30
CA ASP A 202 12.40 16.90 -7.13
C ASP A 202 11.82 15.57 -6.63
N SER A 203 12.12 14.46 -7.33
CA SER A 203 11.62 13.11 -7.05
C SER A 203 10.09 12.96 -7.06
N LEU A 204 9.36 13.99 -7.49
CA LEU A 204 7.90 14.05 -7.47
C LEU A 204 7.27 13.22 -8.60
N GLU A 205 7.86 13.24 -9.79
CA GLU A 205 7.39 12.45 -10.93
C GLU A 205 7.58 10.96 -10.65
N PHE A 206 8.73 10.60 -10.09
CA PHE A 206 8.99 9.23 -9.64
C PHE A 206 8.00 8.81 -8.55
N ALA A 207 7.78 9.64 -7.52
CA ALA A 207 6.87 9.32 -6.43
C ALA A 207 5.43 9.12 -6.91
N GLY A 208 4.92 10.07 -7.72
CA GLY A 208 3.59 10.01 -8.31
C GLY A 208 3.42 8.80 -9.22
N GLY A 209 4.37 8.56 -10.12
CA GLY A 209 4.35 7.42 -11.04
C GLY A 209 4.38 6.08 -10.31
N LEU A 210 5.18 5.96 -9.24
CA LEU A 210 5.27 4.74 -8.43
C LEU A 210 3.93 4.41 -7.77
N LEU A 211 3.31 5.40 -7.14
CA LEU A 211 2.03 5.26 -6.46
C LEU A 211 0.92 4.95 -7.46
N GLN A 212 0.82 5.75 -8.52
CA GLN A 212 -0.20 5.59 -9.55
C GLN A 212 -0.13 4.20 -10.18
N ARG A 213 1.05 3.74 -10.63
CA ARG A 213 1.18 2.40 -11.23
C ARG A 213 0.84 1.29 -10.25
N THR A 214 1.29 1.40 -9.00
CA THR A 214 0.99 0.37 -7.99
C THR A 214 -0.51 0.29 -7.72
N LEU A 215 -1.20 1.43 -7.54
CA LEU A 215 -2.63 1.43 -7.24
C LEU A 215 -3.51 1.11 -8.46
N LEU A 216 -3.06 1.41 -9.68
CA LEU A 216 -3.75 0.96 -10.90
C LEU A 216 -3.71 -0.56 -11.06
N GLU A 217 -2.58 -1.21 -10.72
CA GLU A 217 -2.51 -2.68 -10.72
C GLU A 217 -3.37 -3.28 -9.59
N VAL A 218 -3.49 -2.61 -8.44
CA VAL A 218 -4.41 -3.01 -7.37
C VAL A 218 -5.87 -2.89 -7.83
N ALA A 219 -6.24 -1.81 -8.51
CA ALA A 219 -7.56 -1.64 -9.10
C ALA A 219 -7.87 -2.73 -10.13
N ALA A 220 -6.94 -2.97 -11.08
CA ALA A 220 -7.12 -4.01 -12.08
C ALA A 220 -7.26 -5.42 -11.46
N ALA A 221 -6.52 -5.70 -10.38
CA ALA A 221 -6.68 -6.95 -9.63
C ALA A 221 -8.03 -7.05 -8.91
N ALA A 222 -8.59 -5.92 -8.45
CA ALA A 222 -9.92 -5.86 -7.86
C ALA A 222 -11.02 -6.14 -8.90
N ASP A 223 -10.90 -5.57 -10.10
CA ASP A 223 -11.81 -5.83 -11.22
C ASP A 223 -11.82 -7.32 -11.58
N ASP A 224 -10.64 -7.93 -11.71
CA ASP A 224 -10.50 -9.35 -12.04
C ASP A 224 -10.98 -10.26 -10.90
N LEU A 225 -10.78 -9.87 -9.64
CA LEU A 225 -11.35 -10.56 -8.48
C LEU A 225 -12.88 -10.61 -8.56
N VAL A 226 -13.52 -9.47 -8.80
CA VAL A 226 -14.98 -9.37 -8.91
C VAL A 226 -15.49 -10.15 -10.13
N ALA A 227 -14.80 -10.06 -11.27
CA ALA A 227 -15.18 -10.76 -12.49
C ALA A 227 -15.11 -12.29 -12.35
N LEU A 228 -14.18 -12.82 -11.57
CA LEU A 228 -13.94 -14.26 -11.44
C LEU A 228 -14.68 -14.90 -10.26
N PHE A 229 -14.71 -14.23 -9.11
CA PHE A 229 -15.21 -14.82 -7.86
C PHE A 229 -16.50 -14.14 -7.35
N GLY A 230 -16.89 -13.00 -7.94
CA GLY A 230 -18.04 -12.21 -7.51
C GLY A 230 -17.80 -11.40 -6.23
N VAL A 231 -18.80 -10.62 -5.84
CA VAL A 231 -18.68 -9.62 -4.75
C VAL A 231 -18.89 -10.23 -3.35
N ALA A 232 -19.58 -11.38 -3.25
CA ALA A 232 -20.07 -11.91 -1.97
C ALA A 232 -19.11 -12.88 -1.26
N GLN A 233 -17.97 -13.23 -1.86
CA GLN A 233 -17.09 -14.23 -1.29
C GLN A 233 -16.11 -13.64 -0.27
N ARG A 234 -16.27 -14.04 1.00
CA ARG A 234 -15.47 -13.53 2.13
C ARG A 234 -13.98 -13.90 2.06
N GLU A 235 -13.68 -15.14 1.68
CA GLU A 235 -12.30 -15.64 1.65
C GLU A 235 -11.45 -14.94 0.57
N PRO A 236 -11.86 -14.88 -0.71
CA PRO A 236 -11.17 -14.12 -1.74
C PRO A 236 -10.93 -12.66 -1.39
N ALA A 237 -11.95 -11.99 -0.83
CA ALA A 237 -11.84 -10.61 -0.38
C ALA A 237 -10.79 -10.44 0.73
N SER A 238 -10.71 -11.38 1.68
CA SER A 238 -9.71 -11.33 2.75
C SER A 238 -8.28 -11.51 2.24
N LEU A 239 -8.05 -12.42 1.29
CA LEU A 239 -6.73 -12.61 0.68
C LEU A 239 -6.32 -11.39 -0.16
N PHE A 240 -7.26 -10.83 -0.91
CA PHE A 240 -7.06 -9.63 -1.69
C PHE A 240 -6.70 -8.41 -0.82
N THR A 241 -7.43 -8.16 0.27
CA THR A 241 -7.16 -7.01 1.16
C THR A 241 -5.78 -7.10 1.82
N VAL A 242 -5.36 -8.29 2.26
CA VAL A 242 -4.00 -8.53 2.78
C VAL A 242 -2.94 -8.27 1.71
N TRP A 243 -3.19 -8.74 0.48
CA TRP A 243 -2.29 -8.51 -0.65
C TRP A 243 -2.20 -7.02 -1.02
N ALA A 244 -3.32 -6.31 -1.14
CA ALA A 244 -3.37 -4.89 -1.48
C ALA A 244 -2.63 -4.04 -0.43
N ALA A 245 -2.83 -4.34 0.86
CA ALA A 245 -2.09 -3.70 1.94
C ALA A 245 -0.57 -3.97 1.83
N ARG A 246 -0.16 -5.19 1.46
CA ARG A 246 1.25 -5.51 1.22
C ARG A 246 1.84 -4.74 0.04
N GLN A 247 1.11 -4.58 -1.06
CA GLN A 247 1.58 -3.77 -2.20
C GLN A 247 1.73 -2.29 -1.81
N ALA A 248 0.77 -1.75 -1.07
CA ALA A 248 0.84 -0.38 -0.54
C ALA A 248 2.05 -0.17 0.35
N ARG A 249 2.31 -1.07 1.33
CA ARG A 249 3.51 -1.01 2.18
C ARG A 249 4.80 -1.11 1.37
N GLY A 250 4.82 -1.97 0.35
CA GLY A 250 5.94 -2.08 -0.59
C GLY A 250 6.25 -0.75 -1.26
N ALA A 251 5.23 -0.10 -1.85
CA ALA A 251 5.38 1.21 -2.46
C ALA A 251 5.83 2.28 -1.45
N ALA A 252 5.23 2.30 -0.25
CA ALA A 252 5.63 3.20 0.83
C ALA A 252 7.12 3.04 1.20
N SER A 253 7.61 1.79 1.29
CA SER A 253 9.02 1.52 1.62
C SER A 253 9.99 2.02 0.55
N ILE A 254 9.59 1.97 -0.73
CA ILE A 254 10.36 2.48 -1.85
C ILE A 254 10.38 4.02 -1.81
N LEU A 255 9.23 4.66 -1.59
CA LEU A 255 9.16 6.12 -1.40
C LEU A 255 10.03 6.57 -0.24
N LEU A 256 9.96 5.86 0.88
CA LEU A 256 10.74 6.17 2.07
C LEU A 256 12.24 6.20 1.75
N ARG A 257 12.71 5.15 1.08
CA ARG A 257 14.14 4.96 0.77
C ARG A 257 14.66 5.93 -0.29
N HIS A 258 13.89 6.19 -1.34
CA HIS A 258 14.38 6.90 -2.53
C HIS A 258 13.92 8.36 -2.62
N VAL A 259 12.90 8.77 -1.86
CA VAL A 259 12.32 10.11 -1.93
C VAL A 259 12.31 10.78 -0.57
N LEU A 260 11.57 10.21 0.39
CA LEU A 260 11.22 10.92 1.63
C LEU A 260 12.38 11.08 2.59
N THR A 261 13.33 10.14 2.63
CA THR A 261 14.50 10.27 3.51
C THR A 261 15.37 11.46 3.09
N ALA A 262 15.58 11.64 1.79
CA ALA A 262 16.32 12.76 1.24
C ALA A 262 15.53 14.07 1.38
N ALA A 263 14.25 14.06 0.99
CA ALA A 263 13.37 15.21 1.13
C ALA A 263 13.32 15.70 2.57
N ALA A 264 13.06 14.83 3.54
CA ALA A 264 12.94 15.23 4.95
C ALA A 264 14.26 15.74 5.56
N ALA A 265 15.42 15.42 4.98
CA ALA A 265 16.72 15.92 5.43
C ALA A 265 17.04 17.33 4.90
N ALA A 266 16.43 17.76 3.80
CA ALA A 266 16.65 19.07 3.21
C ALA A 266 16.10 20.21 4.09
N SER A 267 16.66 21.42 3.95
CA SER A 267 16.27 22.58 4.75
C SER A 267 14.80 22.99 4.55
N THR A 268 14.29 22.88 3.32
CA THR A 268 12.88 23.12 2.93
C THR A 268 12.09 21.81 2.78
N GLY A 269 12.61 20.73 3.35
CA GLY A 269 12.20 19.35 3.08
C GLY A 269 10.78 18.96 3.46
N LEU A 270 10.18 19.67 4.42
CA LEU A 270 8.84 19.36 4.93
C LEU A 270 7.78 19.52 3.85
N HIS A 271 7.84 20.59 3.04
CA HIS A 271 6.88 20.83 1.96
C HIS A 271 6.90 19.67 0.95
N ALA A 272 8.09 19.30 0.45
CA ALA A 272 8.24 18.18 -0.48
C ALA A 272 7.76 16.86 0.11
N THR A 273 8.09 16.59 1.38
CA THR A 273 7.62 15.40 2.12
C THR A 273 6.09 15.35 2.16
N VAL A 274 5.46 16.45 2.55
CA VAL A 274 3.99 16.54 2.67
C VAL A 274 3.31 16.46 1.32
N GLN A 275 3.90 17.05 0.26
CA GLN A 275 3.39 16.96 -1.10
C GLN A 275 3.36 15.51 -1.60
N VAL A 276 4.46 14.76 -1.42
CA VAL A 276 4.52 13.33 -1.79
C VAL A 276 3.48 12.50 -1.03
N VAL A 277 3.35 12.74 0.28
CA VAL A 277 2.36 12.02 1.11
C VAL A 277 0.93 12.39 0.69
N SER A 278 0.66 13.66 0.40
CA SER A 278 -0.66 14.12 -0.04
C SER A 278 -1.03 13.52 -1.40
N MET A 279 -0.10 13.45 -2.35
CA MET A 279 -0.29 12.74 -3.61
C MET A 279 -0.64 11.26 -3.39
N ALA A 280 0.05 10.59 -2.46
CA ALA A 280 -0.26 9.21 -2.11
C ALA A 280 -1.69 9.06 -1.58
N LEU A 281 -2.12 9.97 -0.71
CA LEU A 281 -3.47 9.97 -0.14
C LEU A 281 -4.54 10.25 -1.19
N VAL A 282 -4.31 11.15 -2.14
CA VAL A 282 -5.23 11.41 -3.26
C VAL A 282 -5.38 10.16 -4.13
N GLN A 283 -4.29 9.46 -4.42
CA GLN A 283 -4.36 8.22 -5.19
C GLN A 283 -5.12 7.12 -4.43
N CYS A 284 -4.94 7.05 -3.10
CA CYS A 284 -5.74 6.14 -2.26
C CYS A 284 -7.22 6.52 -2.20
N SER A 285 -7.56 7.81 -2.11
CA SER A 285 -8.96 8.24 -2.07
C SER A 285 -9.67 7.99 -3.40
N MET A 286 -8.97 8.13 -4.53
CA MET A 286 -9.49 7.73 -5.84
C MET A 286 -9.75 6.22 -5.91
N LEU A 287 -8.84 5.40 -5.39
CA LEU A 287 -9.03 3.95 -5.33
C LEU A 287 -10.21 3.57 -4.41
N GLU A 288 -10.34 4.24 -3.28
CA GLU A 288 -11.43 4.04 -2.33
C GLU A 288 -12.78 4.44 -2.93
N ALA A 289 -12.85 5.57 -3.64
CA ALA A 289 -14.08 6.03 -4.29
C ALA A 289 -14.52 5.11 -5.44
N SER A 290 -13.57 4.50 -6.16
CA SER A 290 -13.86 3.66 -7.32
C SER A 290 -14.11 2.19 -6.97
N HIS A 291 -13.38 1.63 -6.00
CA HIS A 291 -13.39 0.19 -5.70
C HIS A 291 -13.73 -0.13 -4.24
N ALA A 292 -14.03 0.86 -3.39
CA ALA A 292 -14.23 0.70 -1.94
C ALA A 292 -13.04 0.07 -1.20
N ILE A 293 -11.81 0.27 -1.72
CA ILE A 293 -10.57 -0.24 -1.12
C ILE A 293 -9.86 0.91 -0.39
N SER A 294 -9.86 0.88 0.95
CA SER A 294 -9.17 1.88 1.76
C SER A 294 -7.73 1.47 2.08
N LEU A 295 -6.75 2.15 1.45
CA LEU A 295 -5.31 1.94 1.70
C LEU A 295 -4.62 3.13 2.38
N GLY A 296 -5.34 4.24 2.57
CA GLY A 296 -4.77 5.48 3.11
C GLY A 296 -4.14 5.31 4.50
N ALA A 297 -4.85 4.64 5.42
CA ALA A 297 -4.35 4.36 6.77
C ALA A 297 -3.10 3.46 6.75
N THR A 298 -3.06 2.47 5.85
CA THR A 298 -1.91 1.58 5.68
C THR A 298 -0.67 2.34 5.22
N LEU A 299 -0.81 3.22 4.22
CA LEU A 299 0.30 4.07 3.78
C LEU A 299 0.74 5.04 4.87
N MET A 300 -0.20 5.73 5.53
CA MET A 300 0.16 6.70 6.56
C MET A 300 0.90 6.08 7.73
N THR A 301 0.59 4.84 8.10
CA THR A 301 1.33 4.14 9.16
C THR A 301 2.82 4.02 8.82
N GLU A 302 3.17 3.79 7.55
CA GLU A 302 4.57 3.68 7.09
C GLU A 302 5.23 5.06 6.88
N LEU A 303 4.48 6.03 6.36
CA LEU A 303 5.03 7.33 5.95
C LEU A 303 5.07 8.36 7.09
N TRP A 304 4.27 8.17 8.14
CA TRP A 304 4.13 9.14 9.24
C TRP A 304 5.45 9.47 9.93
N GLY A 305 6.33 8.48 10.13
CA GLY A 305 7.62 8.71 10.78
C GLY A 305 8.47 9.76 10.08
N CYS A 306 8.42 9.81 8.74
CA CYS A 306 9.12 10.83 7.95
C CYS A 306 8.48 12.20 8.07
N VAL A 307 7.15 12.28 8.05
CA VAL A 307 6.42 13.55 8.23
C VAL A 307 6.68 14.12 9.61
N ASP A 308 6.53 13.33 10.68
CA ASP A 308 6.76 13.74 12.06
C ASP A 308 8.22 14.16 12.28
N GLY A 309 9.18 13.40 11.73
CA GLY A 309 10.60 13.72 11.80
C GLY A 309 10.98 14.99 11.02
N GLY A 310 10.38 15.21 9.84
CA GLY A 310 10.55 16.46 9.07
C GLY A 310 9.96 17.65 9.80
N LEU A 311 8.74 17.51 10.32
CA LEU A 311 8.02 18.52 11.08
C LEU A 311 8.79 18.94 12.32
N ARG A 312 9.23 18.00 13.16
CA ARG A 312 10.03 18.28 14.36
C ARG A 312 11.33 19.02 14.06
N ARG A 313 12.03 18.63 12.98
CA ARG A 313 13.28 19.30 12.58
C ARG A 313 13.03 20.73 12.12
N HIS A 314 12.02 20.94 11.28
CA HIS A 314 11.61 22.26 10.81
C HIS A 314 11.25 23.18 11.98
N LEU A 315 10.37 22.71 12.87
CA LEU A 315 9.93 23.46 14.04
C LEU A 315 11.08 23.77 15.00
N LYS A 316 11.99 22.82 15.23
CA LYS A 316 13.16 23.07 16.07
C LYS A 316 14.05 24.16 15.48
N ARG A 317 14.37 24.07 14.18
CA ARG A 317 15.20 25.08 13.51
C ARG A 317 14.52 26.45 13.56
N PHE A 318 13.24 26.51 13.19
CA PHE A 318 12.46 27.73 13.22
C PHE A 318 12.37 28.31 14.65
N SER A 319 12.23 27.48 15.68
CA SER A 319 12.23 27.94 17.08
C SER A 319 13.56 28.60 17.48
N GLU A 320 14.69 28.08 16.99
CA GLU A 320 16.01 28.65 17.24
C GLU A 320 16.20 29.98 16.48
N GLU A 321 15.80 30.03 15.21
CA GLU A 321 15.81 31.24 14.39
C GLU A 321 14.92 32.34 14.99
N LEU A 322 13.70 31.98 15.40
CA LEU A 322 12.75 32.88 16.04
C LEU A 322 13.28 33.41 17.37
N ARG A 323 13.89 32.56 18.19
CA ARG A 323 14.51 32.98 19.47
C ARG A 323 15.64 33.98 19.22
N MET A 324 16.48 33.75 18.21
CA MET A 324 17.57 34.68 17.85
C MET A 324 17.02 36.03 17.36
N ALA A 325 16.04 36.00 16.45
CA ALA A 325 15.39 37.21 15.94
C ALA A 325 14.70 38.00 17.05
N ALA A 326 13.96 37.33 17.95
CA ALA A 326 13.31 37.96 19.10
C ALA A 326 14.33 38.58 20.05
N THR A 327 15.45 37.90 20.32
CA THR A 327 16.53 38.42 21.18
C THR A 327 17.16 39.68 20.57
N GLU A 328 17.44 39.68 19.26
CA GLU A 328 18.01 40.82 18.55
C GLU A 328 17.04 42.01 18.53
N GLU A 329 15.77 41.77 18.26
CA GLU A 329 14.72 42.78 18.26
C GLU A 329 14.52 43.40 19.65
N VAL A 330 14.46 42.57 20.70
CA VAL A 330 14.39 43.02 22.09
C VAL A 330 15.62 43.85 22.48
N ASN A 331 16.82 43.41 22.14
CA ASN A 331 18.04 44.16 22.42
C ASN A 331 18.08 45.51 21.71
N SER A 332 17.58 45.57 20.46
CA SER A 332 17.44 46.81 19.72
C SER A 332 16.46 47.78 20.39
N LEU A 333 15.30 47.29 20.85
CA LEU A 333 14.33 48.09 21.59
C LEU A 333 14.90 48.60 22.92
N VAL A 334 15.63 47.77 23.64
CA VAL A 334 16.31 48.17 24.89
C VAL A 334 17.37 49.24 24.61
N ALA A 335 18.19 49.07 23.58
CA ALA A 335 19.17 50.07 23.18
C ALA A 335 18.53 51.41 22.80
N ALA A 336 17.41 51.38 22.06
CA ALA A 336 16.63 52.57 21.73
C ALA A 336 16.04 53.25 22.98
N ALA A 337 15.54 52.47 23.94
CA ALA A 337 15.02 52.98 25.21
C ALA A 337 16.09 53.63 26.09
N LEU A 338 17.29 53.04 26.12
CA LEU A 338 18.44 53.63 26.81
C LEU A 338 18.90 54.93 26.14
N ALA A 339 18.92 54.97 24.80
CA ALA A 339 19.27 56.17 24.04
C ALA A 339 18.26 57.31 24.21
N ALA A 340 16.98 56.99 24.40
CA ALA A 340 15.90 57.96 24.63
C ALA A 340 15.86 58.54 26.07
N GLY A 341 16.86 58.24 26.92
CA GLY A 341 16.99 58.86 28.24
C GLY A 341 15.99 58.36 29.29
N GLY A 342 15.40 57.18 29.12
CA GLY A 342 14.60 56.47 30.14
C GLY A 342 13.31 57.15 30.63
N THR A 343 12.98 58.34 30.12
CA THR A 343 11.83 59.16 30.56
C THR A 343 10.77 59.34 29.48
N SER A 344 11.11 59.08 28.21
CA SER A 344 10.14 58.99 27.13
C SER A 344 9.68 57.54 27.00
N ALA A 345 8.36 57.32 27.02
CA ALA A 345 7.76 56.01 26.80
C ALA A 345 8.14 55.53 25.39
N VAL A 346 9.19 54.72 25.28
CA VAL A 346 9.49 54.02 24.03
C VAL A 346 8.30 53.14 23.72
N GLN A 347 7.55 53.54 22.69
CA GLN A 347 6.43 52.78 22.20
C GLN A 347 6.99 51.49 21.59
N VAL A 348 6.63 50.35 22.20
CA VAL A 348 6.84 49.06 21.56
C VAL A 348 6.02 49.09 20.27
N PRO A 349 6.61 48.79 19.11
CA PRO A 349 5.86 48.75 17.87
C PRO A 349 4.71 47.75 18.01
N SER A 350 3.56 48.08 17.45
CA SER A 350 2.34 47.26 17.53
C SER A 350 2.50 45.86 16.91
N GLN A 351 3.57 45.64 16.15
CA GLN A 351 3.96 44.34 15.62
C GLN A 351 5.48 44.17 15.70
N LEU A 352 5.90 43.14 16.41
CA LEU A 352 7.29 42.69 16.38
C LEU A 352 7.53 41.85 15.12
N VAL A 353 8.68 42.02 14.48
CA VAL A 353 9.11 41.27 13.29
C VAL A 353 9.17 39.78 13.62
N ALA A 354 9.64 39.41 14.81
CA ALA A 354 9.64 38.02 15.25
C ALA A 354 8.21 37.44 15.34
N CYS A 355 7.25 38.21 15.88
CA CYS A 355 5.86 37.75 16.02
C CYS A 355 5.16 37.61 14.66
N SER A 356 5.37 38.56 13.74
CA SER A 356 4.80 38.47 12.38
C SER A 356 5.41 37.31 11.58
N SER A 357 6.71 37.05 11.74
CA SER A 357 7.39 35.89 11.16
C SER A 357 6.80 34.57 11.69
N LEU A 358 6.58 34.46 13.00
CA LEU A 358 5.93 33.30 13.62
C LEU A 358 4.51 33.07 13.07
N VAL A 359 3.66 34.09 13.04
CA VAL A 359 2.29 33.97 12.51
C VAL A 359 2.30 33.49 11.06
N ARG A 360 3.16 34.09 10.22
CA ARG A 360 3.30 33.71 8.81
C ARG A 360 3.73 32.26 8.66
N GLU A 361 4.76 31.84 9.39
CA GLU A 361 5.28 30.47 9.30
C GLU A 361 4.26 29.43 9.79
N VAL A 362 3.55 29.74 10.89
CA VAL A 362 2.46 28.90 11.40
C VAL A 362 1.34 28.77 10.36
N GLY A 363 1.01 29.85 9.67
CA GLY A 363 0.05 29.84 8.57
C GLY A 363 0.49 28.91 7.43
N LEU A 364 1.71 29.08 6.94
CA LEU A 364 2.27 28.22 5.89
C LEU A 364 2.31 26.75 6.29
N LEU A 365 2.74 26.45 7.51
CA LEU A 365 2.75 25.08 8.02
C LEU A 365 1.35 24.49 8.16
N ALA A 366 0.38 25.29 8.63
CA ALA A 366 -1.00 24.86 8.74
C ALA A 366 -1.60 24.54 7.36
N GLU A 367 -1.35 25.38 6.35
CA GLU A 367 -1.77 25.15 4.97
C GLU A 367 -1.14 23.88 4.38
N VAL A 368 0.16 23.70 4.55
CA VAL A 368 0.88 22.52 4.05
C VAL A 368 0.38 21.25 4.72
N LEU A 369 0.13 21.26 6.04
CA LEU A 369 -0.25 20.08 6.81
C LEU A 369 -1.76 19.77 6.77
N ALA A 370 -2.62 20.72 6.42
CA ALA A 370 -4.08 20.55 6.40
C ALA A 370 -4.56 19.31 5.62
N PRO A 371 -4.01 18.96 4.44
CA PRO A 371 -4.39 17.75 3.71
C PRO A 371 -4.19 16.45 4.49
N LEU A 372 -3.28 16.43 5.47
CA LEU A 372 -2.95 15.24 6.26
C LEU A 372 -3.83 15.09 7.51
N ALA A 373 -4.53 16.14 7.92
CA ALA A 373 -5.26 16.19 9.19
C ALA A 373 -6.35 15.14 9.34
N GLY A 374 -7.05 14.80 8.25
CA GLY A 374 -8.08 13.77 8.26
C GLY A 374 -7.57 12.34 8.44
N VAL A 375 -6.28 12.09 8.15
CA VAL A 375 -5.69 10.74 8.13
C VAL A 375 -4.65 10.53 9.22
N ALA A 376 -4.08 11.62 9.76
CA ALA A 376 -3.07 11.59 10.81
C ALA A 376 -3.65 12.07 12.16
N PRO A 377 -4.22 11.18 13.00
CA PRO A 377 -4.87 11.58 14.25
C PRO A 377 -3.92 12.25 15.27
N LYS A 378 -2.60 12.05 15.10
CA LYS A 378 -1.56 12.64 15.96
C LYS A 378 -1.10 14.02 15.50
N LEU A 379 -1.46 14.45 14.29
CA LEU A 379 -0.95 15.68 13.68
C LEU A 379 -1.31 16.91 14.52
N GLY A 380 -2.57 17.05 14.90
CA GLY A 380 -3.02 18.19 15.72
C GLY A 380 -2.32 18.26 17.07
N ALA A 381 -2.09 17.11 17.72
CA ALA A 381 -1.38 17.04 19.00
C ALA A 381 0.12 17.38 18.85
N THR A 382 0.80 16.86 17.82
CA THR A 382 2.20 17.17 17.53
C THR A 382 2.36 18.66 17.21
N PHE A 383 1.50 19.22 16.36
CA PHE A 383 1.55 20.63 15.98
C PHE A 383 1.27 21.55 17.18
N ARG A 384 0.27 21.22 18.02
CA ARG A 384 -0.02 21.95 19.25
C ARG A 384 1.15 21.97 20.22
N ALA A 385 1.76 20.81 20.47
CA ALA A 385 2.92 20.70 21.35
C ALA A 385 4.10 21.54 20.84
N ALA A 386 4.32 21.51 19.52
CA ALA A 386 5.36 22.30 18.89
C ALA A 386 5.11 23.81 18.95
N LEU A 387 3.90 24.26 18.60
CA LEU A 387 3.50 25.67 18.72
C LEU A 387 3.72 26.19 20.14
N THR A 388 3.31 25.41 21.14
CA THR A 388 3.49 25.77 22.55
C THR A 388 4.98 25.90 22.89
N ALA A 389 5.83 24.98 22.42
CA ALA A 389 7.27 25.05 22.64
C ALA A 389 7.91 26.26 21.94
N MET A 390 7.51 26.59 20.71
CA MET A 390 7.99 27.77 19.98
C MET A 390 7.60 29.07 20.69
N PHE A 391 6.35 29.16 21.16
CA PHE A 391 5.89 30.29 21.94
C PHE A 391 6.71 30.46 23.23
N CYS A 392 6.91 29.37 23.99
CA CYS A 392 7.73 29.41 25.20
C CYS A 392 9.19 29.82 24.93
N ALA A 393 9.78 29.39 23.81
CA ALA A 393 11.14 29.78 23.44
C ALA A 393 11.23 31.28 23.09
N ALA A 394 10.25 31.81 22.37
CA ALA A 394 10.15 33.24 22.05
C ALA A 394 9.89 34.09 23.31
N SER A 395 9.05 33.59 24.23
CA SER A 395 8.78 34.29 25.49
C SER A 395 10.04 34.32 26.38
N GLN A 396 10.80 33.22 26.47
CA GLN A 396 12.05 33.19 27.23
C GLN A 396 13.11 34.19 26.71
N ALA A 397 13.15 34.46 25.41
CA ALA A 397 14.02 35.51 24.85
C ALA A 397 13.62 36.92 25.32
N SER A 398 12.36 37.09 25.73
CA SER A 398 11.80 38.31 26.32
C SER A 398 11.82 38.27 27.85
N SER A 399 12.67 37.43 28.46
CA SER A 399 12.84 37.40 29.91
C SER A 399 13.72 38.56 30.38
N PRO A 400 13.41 39.20 31.53
CA PRO A 400 14.26 40.20 32.17
C PRO A 400 15.67 39.66 32.51
N GLU A 401 15.83 38.34 32.71
CA GLU A 401 17.14 37.73 32.93
C GLU A 401 18.01 37.78 31.66
N ALA A 402 17.37 37.65 30.48
CA ALA A 402 18.04 37.72 29.20
C ALA A 402 18.39 39.17 28.81
N ALA A 403 17.59 40.14 29.25
CA ALA A 403 17.76 41.57 28.94
C ALA A 403 17.47 42.46 30.17
N PRO A 404 18.49 42.84 30.98
CA PRO A 404 18.30 43.59 32.24
C PRO A 404 17.73 45.02 32.08
N GLY A 405 17.49 45.49 30.85
CA GLY A 405 16.82 46.76 30.52
C GLY A 405 15.36 46.63 30.06
N LEU A 406 14.77 45.43 30.14
CA LEU A 406 13.45 45.14 29.55
C LEU A 406 12.26 45.65 30.37
N ALA A 407 12.43 45.86 31.68
CA ALA A 407 11.35 46.22 32.59
C ALA A 407 10.40 47.35 32.10
N PRO A 408 10.87 48.47 31.54
CA PRO A 408 9.99 49.53 31.04
C PRO A 408 9.22 49.16 29.76
N LEU A 409 9.71 48.20 28.97
CA LEU A 409 9.08 47.76 27.71
C LEU A 409 8.10 46.59 27.92
N LEU A 410 8.17 45.94 29.08
CA LEU A 410 7.42 44.72 29.37
C LEU A 410 5.91 44.85 29.14
N PRO A 411 5.20 45.92 29.58
CA PRO A 411 3.75 46.01 29.36
C PRO A 411 3.35 45.99 27.88
N GLY A 412 4.09 46.70 27.03
CA GLY A 412 3.84 46.72 25.59
C GLY A 412 4.18 45.40 24.91
N LEU A 413 5.27 44.75 25.32
CA LEU A 413 5.61 43.40 24.84
C LEU A 413 4.54 42.37 25.21
N MET A 414 4.00 42.46 26.44
CA MET A 414 2.93 41.58 26.91
C MET A 414 1.62 41.78 26.14
N GLU A 415 1.28 43.03 25.79
CA GLU A 415 0.11 43.35 24.96
C GLU A 415 0.25 42.74 23.55
N VAL A 416 1.42 42.88 22.92
CA VAL A 416 1.70 42.27 21.61
C VAL A 416 1.65 40.75 21.67
N LEU A 417 2.23 40.14 22.72
CA LEU A 417 2.19 38.68 22.92
C LEU A 417 0.78 38.18 23.23
N ALA A 418 -0.05 38.95 23.95
CA ALA A 418 -1.44 38.61 24.20
C ALA A 418 -2.25 38.62 22.89
N GLY A 419 -2.14 39.66 22.07
CA GLY A 419 -2.81 39.72 20.76
C GLY A 419 -2.36 38.59 19.80
N LEU A 420 -1.09 38.18 19.89
CA LEU A 420 -0.59 37.01 19.17
C LEU A 420 -1.27 35.71 19.62
N ILE A 421 -1.50 35.51 20.92
CA ILE A 421 -2.15 34.31 21.47
C ILE A 421 -3.64 34.30 21.16
N GLU A 422 -4.32 35.44 21.30
CA GLU A 422 -5.77 35.55 21.19
C GLU A 422 -6.25 35.47 19.74
N ASP A 423 -5.58 36.18 18.83
CA ASP A 423 -6.05 36.32 17.44
C ASP A 423 -5.04 35.78 16.44
N GLY A 424 -3.75 36.12 16.59
CA GLY A 424 -2.73 35.84 15.58
C GLY A 424 -2.51 34.35 15.29
N LEU A 425 -2.16 33.58 16.33
CA LEU A 425 -1.90 32.13 16.20
C LEU A 425 -3.16 31.33 15.89
N PRO A 426 -4.33 31.57 16.53
CA PRO A 426 -5.57 30.88 16.16
C PRO A 426 -5.98 31.11 14.71
N ALA A 427 -5.88 32.36 14.22
CA ALA A 427 -6.19 32.68 12.82
C ALA A 427 -5.22 31.99 11.86
N ALA A 428 -3.91 32.04 12.13
CA ALA A 428 -2.90 31.37 11.31
C ALA A 428 -3.07 29.85 11.27
N ALA A 429 -3.44 29.25 12.41
CA ALA A 429 -3.61 27.80 12.51
C ALA A 429 -5.00 27.30 12.06
N ALA A 430 -5.91 28.21 11.67
CA ALA A 430 -7.29 27.88 11.30
C ALA A 430 -7.42 26.79 10.21
N PRO A 431 -6.60 26.76 9.13
CA PRO A 431 -6.69 25.72 8.11
C PRO A 431 -6.51 24.31 8.68
N LEU A 432 -5.55 24.15 9.60
CA LEU A 432 -5.29 22.89 10.26
C LEU A 432 -6.33 22.61 11.37
N ALA A 433 -6.77 23.64 12.08
CA ALA A 433 -7.75 23.53 13.16
C ALA A 433 -9.12 23.03 12.67
N ALA A 434 -9.54 23.46 11.48
CA ALA A 434 -10.77 23.03 10.86
C ALA A 434 -10.83 21.50 10.64
N ALA A 435 -9.67 20.87 10.40
CA ALA A 435 -9.59 19.45 10.09
C ALA A 435 -9.12 18.58 11.29
N ALA A 436 -8.24 19.09 12.15
CA ALA A 436 -7.66 18.35 13.28
C ALA A 436 -8.24 18.73 14.65
N GLY A 437 -9.20 19.66 14.70
CA GLY A 437 -9.68 20.27 15.94
C GLY A 437 -8.71 21.34 16.47
N PRO A 438 -8.92 21.88 17.69
CA PRO A 438 -8.15 23.02 18.19
C PRO A 438 -6.66 22.67 18.28
N VAL A 439 -5.81 23.32 17.49
CA VAL A 439 -4.36 23.07 17.47
C VAL A 439 -3.55 24.10 18.26
N VAL A 440 -4.18 25.16 18.77
CA VAL A 440 -3.56 26.16 19.65
C VAL A 440 -4.05 25.95 21.08
N ASP A 441 -3.12 25.78 22.04
CA ASP A 441 -3.45 25.73 23.46
C ASP A 441 -3.31 27.13 24.09
N VAL A 442 -4.33 27.96 23.84
CA VAL A 442 -4.40 29.35 24.34
C VAL A 442 -4.17 29.40 25.85
N ARG A 443 -4.68 28.43 26.62
CA ARG A 443 -4.53 28.38 28.09
C ARG A 443 -3.12 28.03 28.53
N ALA A 444 -2.42 27.16 27.80
CA ALA A 444 -1.02 26.87 28.09
C ALA A 444 -0.12 28.09 27.77
N MET A 445 -0.36 28.76 26.65
CA MET A 445 0.39 29.95 26.25
C MET A 445 0.14 31.13 27.20
N ASP A 446 -1.10 31.38 27.61
CA ASP A 446 -1.44 32.40 28.60
C ASP A 446 -0.77 32.12 29.97
N ARG A 447 -0.74 30.86 30.42
CA ARG A 447 0.00 30.49 31.64
C ARG A 447 1.51 30.76 31.53
N ALA A 448 2.11 30.50 30.38
CA ALA A 448 3.53 30.82 30.13
C ALA A 448 3.77 32.34 30.13
N LEU A 449 2.87 33.10 29.51
CA LEU A 449 2.89 34.56 29.49
C LEU A 449 2.76 35.15 30.91
N GLN A 450 1.84 34.65 31.72
CA GLN A 450 1.67 35.05 33.12
C GLN A 450 2.89 34.68 33.99
N ALA A 451 3.53 33.54 33.75
CA ALA A 451 4.76 33.17 34.45
C ALA A 451 5.88 34.18 34.18
N LEU A 452 6.07 34.54 32.91
CA LEU A 452 7.05 35.56 32.50
C LEU A 452 6.77 36.92 33.16
N TYR A 453 5.52 37.34 33.23
CA TYR A 453 5.13 38.57 33.91
C TYR A 453 5.45 38.54 35.42
N ARG A 454 5.20 37.40 36.08
CA ARG A 454 5.51 37.22 37.52
C ARG A 454 7.01 37.25 37.77
N GLU A 455 7.80 36.59 36.93
CA GLU A 455 9.27 36.63 37.03
C GLU A 455 9.79 38.06 36.91
N ALA A 456 9.35 38.80 35.89
CA ALA A 456 9.76 40.18 35.67
C ALA A 456 9.32 41.17 36.76
N SER A 457 8.10 41.03 37.26
CA SER A 457 7.60 41.88 38.35
C SER A 457 8.27 41.58 39.70
N SER A 458 8.69 40.33 39.93
CA SER A 458 9.40 39.94 41.16
C SER A 458 10.87 40.39 41.18
N GLY A 459 11.56 40.34 40.04
CA GLY A 459 12.95 40.77 39.91
C GLY A 459 13.16 42.25 40.26
N SER A 460 12.21 43.12 39.92
CA SER A 460 12.28 44.55 40.27
C SER A 460 12.18 44.85 41.77
N ARG A 461 11.63 43.94 42.60
CA ARG A 461 11.50 44.15 44.05
C ARG A 461 12.73 43.67 44.84
N SER A 462 13.47 42.69 44.32
CA SER A 462 14.63 42.10 45.03
C SER A 462 15.92 42.92 44.93
N GLY A 463 16.03 43.87 43.98
CA GLY A 463 17.24 44.65 43.76
C GLY A 463 17.52 45.78 44.76
N ARG A 464 16.63 46.04 45.72
CA ARG A 464 16.70 47.23 46.61
C ARG A 464 17.13 46.94 48.06
N GLY A 465 17.57 45.73 48.40
CA GLY A 465 17.70 45.30 49.80
C GLY A 465 18.97 44.55 50.23
N LYS A 466 20.06 44.53 49.45
CA LYS A 466 21.26 43.73 49.80
C LYS A 466 22.60 44.48 49.66
N GLU A 467 22.65 45.71 50.15
CA GLU A 467 23.92 46.31 50.60
C GLU A 467 23.88 46.39 52.14
N GLY A 468 24.62 45.50 52.81
CA GLY A 468 24.80 45.55 54.28
C GLY A 468 24.67 44.20 54.97
N GLY A 469 25.69 43.35 54.88
CA GLY A 469 25.71 42.07 55.60
C GLY A 469 27.05 41.36 55.50
N LYS A 470 27.98 41.78 56.35
CA LYS A 470 29.35 41.27 56.48
C LYS A 470 29.37 39.84 57.01
N ALA A 471 30.15 38.99 56.34
CA ALA A 471 30.76 37.71 56.72
C ALA A 471 30.33 36.98 58.02
N ALA A 472 29.95 35.70 57.87
CA ALA A 472 30.48 34.60 58.69
C ALA A 472 30.29 33.25 57.95
N ALA A 473 31.39 32.52 57.74
CA ALA A 473 31.37 31.11 57.39
C ALA A 473 30.86 30.28 58.59
N PRO A 474 30.32 29.07 58.36
CA PRO A 474 31.16 27.93 58.69
C PRO A 474 31.03 26.71 57.75
N THR A 475 32.03 25.85 57.93
CA THR A 475 32.39 24.57 57.32
C THR A 475 31.45 23.39 57.62
N ALA A 476 31.29 22.55 56.60
CA ALA A 476 31.14 21.08 56.53
C ALA A 476 30.75 20.23 57.78
N ALA A 477 29.72 19.38 57.64
CA ALA A 477 29.77 17.93 57.94
C ALA A 477 28.53 17.14 57.42
N ALA A 478 28.84 16.11 56.61
CA ALA A 478 28.20 14.82 56.31
C ALA A 478 26.76 14.42 56.76
N ALA A 479 26.00 13.87 55.81
CA ALA A 479 25.29 12.55 55.86
C ALA A 479 24.68 12.28 54.46
N ALA A 480 25.20 11.37 53.63
CA ALA A 480 25.03 9.91 53.66
C ALA A 480 23.57 9.42 53.55
N ALA A 481 23.15 9.04 52.34
CA ALA A 481 22.35 7.82 52.04
C ALA A 481 21.97 7.76 50.54
N GLY A 482 22.61 6.85 49.79
CA GLY A 482 21.96 6.15 48.66
C GLY A 482 20.99 5.08 49.19
N PRO A 483 20.19 4.40 48.34
CA PRO A 483 20.71 3.47 47.32
C PRO A 483 20.03 3.67 45.94
N ASP A 484 20.62 3.40 44.77
CA ASP A 484 21.22 2.20 44.18
C ASP A 484 20.27 0.99 44.02
N ALA A 485 19.73 0.83 42.79
CA ALA A 485 19.31 -0.41 42.09
C ALA A 485 18.47 -0.01 40.86
N GLY A 486 18.73 -0.43 39.62
CA GLY A 486 19.76 -1.31 39.10
C GLY A 486 19.73 -1.34 37.56
N LYS A 487 20.93 -1.54 37.02
CA LYS A 487 21.34 -2.35 35.86
C LYS A 487 20.32 -2.70 34.76
N GLY A 488 20.78 -2.53 33.51
CA GLY A 488 20.33 -3.37 32.39
C GLY A 488 20.85 -2.97 31.01
N ALA A 489 22.17 -2.85 30.82
CA ALA A 489 22.77 -2.82 29.49
C ALA A 489 22.83 -4.25 28.92
N ALA A 490 22.40 -4.44 27.67
CA ALA A 490 22.64 -5.65 26.92
C ALA A 490 23.24 -5.29 25.56
N ALA A 491 24.51 -5.65 25.39
CA ALA A 491 25.19 -5.71 24.10
C ALA A 491 25.47 -7.18 23.78
N GLY A 492 24.96 -7.63 22.63
CA GLY A 492 25.58 -8.54 21.66
C GLY A 492 26.03 -9.94 22.06
N ALA A 493 25.52 -10.94 21.35
CA ALA A 493 26.35 -12.04 20.84
C ALA A 493 25.72 -12.72 19.61
N LYS A 494 26.55 -12.87 18.57
CA LYS A 494 26.45 -13.82 17.45
C LYS A 494 26.41 -15.26 17.98
N GLU A 495 25.78 -16.19 17.25
CA GLU A 495 26.43 -17.15 16.31
C GLU A 495 25.62 -18.46 16.12
N ALA A 496 25.49 -18.86 14.84
CA ALA A 496 25.39 -20.19 14.22
C ALA A 496 24.63 -21.39 14.87
N GLY A 497 23.75 -22.00 14.06
CA GLY A 497 23.88 -23.43 13.69
C GLY A 497 22.76 -24.39 14.10
N SER A 498 21.83 -24.68 13.18
CA SER A 498 21.47 -26.03 12.67
C SER A 498 20.44 -25.92 11.54
#